data_AF-A0A7S0M431-F1
#
_entry.id   AF-A0A7S0M431-F1
#
_cell.length_a   1.000
_cell.length_b   1.000
_cell.length_c   1.000
_cell.angle_alpha   90.00
_cell.angle_beta   90.00
_cell.angle_gamma   90.00
#
_symmetry.space_group_name_H-M   'P 1'
#
loop_
_entity.id
_entity.type
_entity.pdbx_description
1 polymer ?
#
loop_
_entity_poly.entity_id
_entity_poly.type
_entity_poly.pdbx_seq_one_letter_code
_entity_poly.pdbx_strand_id
1 'polypeptide(L)'
;HGGRLYVVPYYYQNKNGRRKGQVRVTVVKETTVTVTAEPEAGDAGPGPLLLHWGVGAKAPHDWKRPDDAVLKRAAAAGAGESALVGDAAQTAMRAAGGGAQSLELVFDAGAAPQGMTFVLKDSDSAAWYKPDAGNFCVPVSEEGRAAMEAGSANGASAAANAALVRTLSGTIIPPLEGSDVAKEIFKAESHGSVTLMHRYQAAVRLLDQTPPGEAGINALTVIFIWLRFSQIRQLSWQRNYNTKPRELSSASENLNKAIAWRWKNAGPEARELFRLMLGCIGRGGSGGDGQAIRDEILHIMHRHHLPECKGNFIEEWHQKLHNNSTPDDIAICMAYLAFFASNGNMAEFDRVLGENGLNRERLKTYERPITTPPQFYGDKKDGVINDFNNYLRILKNVHAGADLEKCVEVCRGFVDGHVNVLLEAILRERSASEGRVLAVIDSITEVRQLISLRMVKEGDVTKLRDLLYLDIGLEAQLRLMAERS
;
A
#
# COMPACT_ATOMS: atom_id res chain seq x y z
N HIS A 1 29.91 30.82 7.20
CA HIS A 1 29.14 32.03 7.58
C HIS A 1 27.65 31.71 7.50
N GLY A 2 26.96 31.69 8.63
CA GLY A 2 25.70 30.97 8.86
C GLY A 2 24.46 31.57 8.19
N GLY A 3 24.10 31.05 7.03
CA GLY A 3 22.79 31.20 6.42
C GLY A 3 22.00 29.89 6.49
N ARG A 4 20.67 29.98 6.62
CA ARG A 4 19.73 28.86 6.59
C ARG A 4 19.21 28.68 5.17
N LEU A 5 19.04 27.44 4.72
CA LEU A 5 18.50 27.11 3.40
C LEU A 5 17.27 26.22 3.53
N TYR A 6 16.17 26.63 2.91
CA TYR A 6 14.93 25.88 2.82
C TYR A 6 14.68 25.52 1.36
N VAL A 7 14.35 24.26 1.07
CA VAL A 7 14.06 23.79 -0.30
C VAL A 7 12.71 23.09 -0.29
N VAL A 8 11.77 23.57 -1.09
CA VAL A 8 10.40 23.03 -1.16
C VAL A 8 10.02 22.80 -2.62
N PRO A 9 9.53 21.60 -3.00
CA PRO A 9 9.08 21.36 -4.36
C PRO A 9 7.81 22.17 -4.67
N TYR A 10 7.66 22.60 -5.93
CA TYR A 10 6.42 23.21 -6.42
C TYR A 10 6.08 22.68 -7.81
N TYR A 11 4.81 22.73 -8.16
CA TYR A 11 4.33 22.35 -9.49
C TYR A 11 3.94 23.60 -10.26
N TYR A 12 4.40 23.70 -11.50
CA TYR A 12 4.05 24.78 -12.41
C TYR A 12 3.53 24.23 -13.73
N GLN A 13 2.90 25.10 -14.51
CA GLN A 13 2.44 24.78 -15.86
C GLN A 13 3.23 25.61 -16.86
N ASN A 14 3.61 24.99 -17.96
CA ASN A 14 4.16 25.68 -19.11
C ASN A 14 3.56 25.09 -20.40
N LYS A 15 4.03 25.55 -21.57
CA LYS A 15 3.59 25.05 -22.89
C LYS A 15 3.74 23.53 -23.08
N ASN A 16 4.58 22.86 -22.29
CA ASN A 16 4.83 21.42 -22.35
C ASN A 16 4.06 20.63 -21.27
N GLY A 17 3.07 21.26 -20.62
CA GLY A 17 2.22 20.64 -19.60
C GLY A 17 2.62 20.96 -18.15
N ARG A 18 2.16 20.11 -17.22
CA ARG A 18 2.48 20.25 -15.78
C ARG A 18 3.89 19.73 -15.51
N ARG A 19 4.73 20.54 -14.87
CA ARG A 19 6.14 20.26 -14.55
C ARG A 19 6.40 20.44 -13.05
N LYS A 20 7.55 19.96 -12.59
CA LYS A 20 7.98 20.04 -11.18
C LYS A 20 9.26 20.87 -11.07
N GLY A 21 9.26 21.84 -10.15
CA GLY A 21 10.42 22.68 -9.84
C GLY A 21 10.72 22.69 -8.34
N GLN A 22 11.68 23.51 -7.94
CA GLN A 22 12.06 23.73 -6.55
C GLN A 22 12.05 25.21 -6.20
N VAL A 23 11.51 25.56 -5.03
CA VAL A 23 11.68 26.88 -4.43
C VAL A 23 12.78 26.76 -3.38
N ARG A 24 13.87 27.49 -3.56
CA ARG A 24 14.95 27.65 -2.59
C ARG A 24 14.79 28.98 -1.88
N VAL A 25 14.77 28.96 -0.56
CA VAL A 25 14.77 30.17 0.27
C VAL A 25 15.99 30.18 1.15
N THR A 26 16.85 31.18 0.97
CA THR A 26 18.04 31.36 1.78
C THR A 26 17.81 32.50 2.76
N VAL A 27 18.04 32.28 4.05
CA VAL A 27 17.95 33.30 5.10
C VAL A 27 19.35 33.54 5.67
N VAL A 28 19.91 34.72 5.45
CA VAL A 28 21.27 35.08 5.88
C VAL A 28 21.18 36.15 6.98
N LYS A 29 21.85 35.91 8.11
CA LYS A 29 21.89 36.82 9.26
C LYS A 29 20.50 37.26 9.79
N GLU A 30 19.46 36.47 9.53
CA GLU A 30 18.06 36.73 9.94
C GLU A 30 17.43 37.99 9.34
N THR A 31 18.13 38.67 8.43
CA THR A 31 17.69 39.95 7.85
C THR A 31 17.58 39.90 6.34
N THR A 32 18.28 38.99 5.66
CA THR A 32 18.20 38.86 4.22
C THR A 32 17.56 37.54 3.85
N VAL A 33 16.45 37.59 3.11
CA VAL A 33 15.72 36.43 2.61
C VAL A 33 15.72 36.45 1.09
N THR A 34 16.34 35.44 0.48
CA THR A 34 16.40 35.29 -0.98
C THR A 34 15.54 34.11 -1.40
N VAL A 35 14.45 34.38 -2.13
CA VAL A 35 13.54 33.37 -2.68
C VAL A 35 13.93 33.13 -4.14
N THR A 36 14.27 31.90 -4.49
CA THR A 36 14.61 31.47 -5.86
C THR A 36 13.68 30.35 -6.30
N ALA A 37 12.93 30.56 -7.36
CA ALA A 37 12.12 29.54 -8.02
C ALA A 37 12.94 28.94 -9.17
N GLU A 38 13.31 27.67 -9.06
CA GLU A 38 14.08 26.92 -10.04
C GLU A 38 13.16 25.94 -10.77
N PRO A 39 13.13 25.95 -12.11
CA PRO A 39 12.35 24.99 -12.88
C PRO A 39 13.01 23.60 -12.92
N GLU A 40 12.40 22.69 -13.67
CA GLU A 40 12.98 21.37 -13.92
C GLU A 40 14.26 21.54 -14.76
N ALA A 41 15.29 20.73 -14.52
CA ALA A 41 16.55 20.88 -15.24
C ALA A 41 16.34 20.78 -16.76
N GLY A 42 16.74 21.83 -17.49
CA GLY A 42 16.57 21.92 -18.95
C GLY A 42 15.20 22.42 -19.41
N ASP A 43 14.27 22.71 -18.49
CA ASP A 43 13.00 23.36 -18.80
C ASP A 43 13.13 24.90 -18.76
N ALA A 44 12.37 25.59 -19.61
CA ALA A 44 12.38 27.05 -19.67
C ALA A 44 11.74 27.71 -18.44
N GLY A 45 11.00 26.93 -17.64
CA GLY A 45 10.30 27.35 -16.44
C GLY A 45 8.90 27.92 -16.70
N PRO A 46 8.21 28.36 -15.62
CA PRO A 46 6.96 29.11 -15.74
C PRO A 46 7.19 30.48 -16.39
N GLY A 47 6.10 31.18 -16.72
CA GLY A 47 6.16 32.59 -17.12
C GLY A 47 6.76 33.49 -16.03
N PRO A 48 6.88 34.81 -16.26
CA PRO A 48 7.41 35.73 -15.27
C PRO A 48 6.63 35.61 -13.95
N LEU A 49 7.36 35.48 -12.84
CA LEU A 49 6.78 35.20 -11.53
C LEU A 49 6.65 36.47 -10.70
N LEU A 50 5.49 36.61 -10.08
CA LEU A 50 5.25 37.51 -8.97
C LEU A 50 5.33 36.71 -7.67
N LEU A 51 6.14 37.18 -6.73
CA LEU A 51 6.08 36.71 -5.36
C LEU A 51 4.90 37.41 -4.68
N HIS A 52 3.87 36.66 -4.27
CA HIS A 52 2.81 37.19 -3.42
C HIS A 52 3.10 36.82 -1.98
N TRP A 53 3.49 37.79 -1.15
CA TRP A 53 4.11 37.54 0.15
C TRP A 53 3.59 38.46 1.25
N GLY A 54 3.79 38.02 2.49
CA GLY A 54 3.54 38.80 3.69
C GLY A 54 4.42 38.34 4.84
N VAL A 55 4.40 39.11 5.91
CA VAL A 55 5.28 38.91 7.06
C VAL A 55 4.49 38.54 8.31
N GLY A 56 5.10 37.71 9.14
CA GLY A 56 4.58 37.33 10.44
C GLY A 56 5.37 37.98 11.57
N ALA A 57 4.88 39.12 12.05
CA ALA A 57 5.53 39.86 13.15
C ALA A 57 5.23 39.26 14.52
N LYS A 58 3.98 38.79 14.74
CA LYS A 58 3.52 38.23 16.03
C LYS A 58 3.58 36.72 16.05
N ALA A 59 3.13 36.08 14.97
CA ALA A 59 3.27 34.65 14.76
C ALA A 59 3.93 34.37 13.40
N PRO A 60 4.74 33.30 13.27
CA PRO A 60 5.51 33.06 12.04
C PRO A 60 4.63 32.78 10.80
N HIS A 61 3.41 32.28 11.01
CA HIS A 61 2.45 31.96 9.95
C HIS A 61 1.53 33.12 9.56
N ASP A 62 1.62 34.25 10.27
CA ASP A 62 0.82 35.42 9.94
C ASP A 62 1.14 35.90 8.51
N TRP A 63 0.10 36.32 7.82
CA TRP A 63 0.20 36.90 6.48
C TRP A 63 -0.26 38.35 6.56
N LYS A 64 0.68 39.24 6.88
CA LYS A 64 0.41 40.67 7.04
C LYS A 64 1.29 41.53 6.15
N ARG A 65 0.84 42.77 5.97
CA ARG A 65 1.46 43.75 5.08
C ARG A 65 2.89 44.02 5.58
N PRO A 66 3.92 43.87 4.71
CA PRO A 66 5.28 44.30 5.04
C PRO A 66 5.38 45.81 5.16
N ASP A 67 6.35 46.29 5.93
CA ASP A 67 6.60 47.73 6.09
C ASP A 67 6.99 48.40 4.77
N ASP A 68 6.60 49.67 4.61
CA ASP A 68 6.83 50.43 3.38
C ASP A 68 8.31 50.53 3.01
N ALA A 69 9.20 50.55 4.00
CA ALA A 69 10.65 50.55 3.78
C ALA A 69 11.15 49.23 3.18
N VAL A 70 10.54 48.09 3.56
CA VAL A 70 10.84 46.77 3.01
C VAL A 70 10.25 46.64 1.62
N LEU A 71 9.02 47.12 1.39
CA LEU A 71 8.39 47.12 0.07
C LEU A 71 9.19 47.90 -0.97
N LYS A 72 9.75 49.06 -0.60
CA LYS A 72 10.63 49.86 -1.46
C LYS A 72 11.92 49.13 -1.81
N ARG A 73 12.54 48.46 -0.83
CA ARG A 73 13.74 47.61 -1.05
C ARG A 73 13.43 46.41 -1.94
N ALA A 74 12.31 45.74 -1.70
CA ALA A 74 11.85 44.60 -2.49
C ALA A 74 11.57 45.02 -3.94
N ALA A 75 10.94 46.19 -4.15
CA ALA A 75 10.72 46.73 -5.49
C ALA A 75 12.04 47.01 -6.22
N ALA A 76 13.04 47.57 -5.52
CA ALA A 76 14.36 47.84 -6.08
C ALA A 76 15.16 46.55 -6.38
N ALA A 77 14.97 45.49 -5.59
CA ALA A 77 15.60 44.18 -5.79
C ALA A 77 14.89 43.33 -6.86
N GLY A 78 13.60 43.55 -7.05
CA GLY A 78 12.76 42.86 -8.02
C GLY A 78 12.84 43.43 -9.44
N ALA A 79 11.93 42.97 -10.29
CA ALA A 79 11.80 43.43 -11.68
C ALA A 79 10.74 44.53 -11.87
N GLY A 80 10.36 45.26 -10.82
CA GLY A 80 9.34 46.31 -10.89
C GLY A 80 8.80 46.74 -9.52
N GLU A 81 7.73 47.54 -9.53
CA GLU A 81 7.08 48.02 -8.30
C GLU A 81 6.47 46.87 -7.47
N SER A 82 6.51 47.04 -6.15
CA SER A 82 5.78 46.15 -5.23
C SER A 82 4.36 46.69 -5.03
N ALA A 83 3.36 45.99 -5.56
CA ALA A 83 1.95 46.35 -5.39
C ALA A 83 1.38 45.75 -4.11
N LEU A 84 0.50 46.49 -3.43
CA LEU A 84 -0.25 45.96 -2.28
C LEU A 84 -1.55 45.31 -2.76
N VAL A 85 -1.78 44.08 -2.31
CA VAL A 85 -2.99 43.30 -2.61
C VAL A 85 -3.57 42.82 -1.28
N GLY A 86 -4.50 43.60 -0.73
CA GLY A 86 -5.05 43.37 0.60
C GLY A 86 -3.98 43.51 1.70
N ASP A 87 -3.87 42.49 2.55
CA ASP A 87 -2.89 42.38 3.63
C ASP A 87 -1.52 41.82 3.16
N ALA A 88 -1.27 41.77 1.85
CA ALA A 88 -0.08 41.17 1.26
C ALA A 88 0.55 42.06 0.19
N ALA A 89 1.79 41.77 -0.16
CA ALA A 89 2.51 42.41 -1.24
C ALA A 89 2.65 41.48 -2.46
N GLN A 90 2.73 42.06 -3.65
CA GLN A 90 3.11 41.38 -4.88
C GLN A 90 4.33 42.08 -5.47
N THR A 91 5.43 41.36 -5.61
CA THR A 91 6.69 41.90 -6.12
C THR A 91 7.18 41.01 -7.26
N ALA A 92 7.54 41.60 -8.39
CA ALA A 92 8.05 40.86 -9.54
C ALA A 92 9.45 40.29 -9.27
N MET A 93 9.64 39.00 -9.57
CA MET A 93 10.93 38.33 -9.44
C MET A 93 11.82 38.64 -10.66
N ARG A 94 13.13 38.64 -10.46
CA ARG A 94 14.13 38.88 -11.52
C ARG A 94 14.66 37.55 -12.05
N ALA A 95 14.94 37.48 -13.35
CA ALA A 95 15.57 36.30 -13.94
C ALA A 95 16.96 36.03 -13.31
N ALA A 96 17.21 34.77 -12.94
CA ALA A 96 18.43 34.30 -12.29
C ALA A 96 19.24 33.30 -13.16
N GLY A 97 18.85 33.12 -14.42
CA GLY A 97 19.48 32.19 -15.38
C GLY A 97 18.89 30.79 -15.35
N GLY A 98 19.00 30.04 -16.46
CA GLY A 98 18.49 28.66 -16.55
C GLY A 98 16.98 28.51 -16.32
N GLY A 99 16.19 29.55 -16.63
CA GLY A 99 14.75 29.60 -16.34
C GLY A 99 14.39 29.89 -14.87
N ALA A 100 15.39 30.03 -13.99
CA ALA A 100 15.17 30.39 -12.59
C ALA A 100 14.83 31.87 -12.43
N GLN A 101 14.05 32.19 -11.41
CA GLN A 101 13.67 33.55 -11.04
C GLN A 101 13.88 33.76 -9.54
N SER A 102 14.39 34.93 -9.16
CA SER A 102 14.86 35.23 -7.80
C SER A 102 14.34 36.60 -7.32
N LEU A 103 14.08 36.70 -6.02
CA LEU A 103 13.80 37.96 -5.33
C LEU A 103 14.50 37.96 -3.97
N GLU A 104 15.23 39.04 -3.69
CA GLU A 104 15.86 39.29 -2.40
C GLU A 104 15.05 40.30 -1.59
N LEU A 105 14.82 39.98 -0.33
CA LEU A 105 14.09 40.78 0.63
C LEU A 105 15.00 41.07 1.82
N VAL A 106 15.17 42.35 2.15
CA VAL A 106 16.08 42.80 3.21
C VAL A 106 15.30 43.54 4.29
N PHE A 107 15.36 43.01 5.51
CA PHE A 107 14.76 43.55 6.73
C PHE A 107 15.81 44.28 7.58
N ASP A 108 15.36 45.24 8.39
CA ASP A 108 16.26 45.96 9.31
C ASP A 108 16.59 45.10 10.54
N ALA A 109 17.82 45.22 11.04
CA ALA A 109 18.25 44.52 12.25
C ALA A 109 17.37 44.92 13.45
N GLY A 110 16.73 43.94 14.09
CA GLY A 110 15.78 44.16 15.19
C GLY A 110 14.32 44.35 14.78
N ALA A 111 14.04 44.49 13.48
CA ALA A 111 12.69 44.53 12.91
C ALA A 111 12.40 43.33 11.98
N ALA A 112 13.28 42.32 11.99
CA ALA A 112 13.08 41.10 11.24
C ALA A 112 11.81 40.37 11.73
N PRO A 113 10.91 39.95 10.84
CA PRO A 113 9.72 39.22 11.24
C PRO A 113 10.10 37.83 11.77
N GLN A 114 9.21 37.20 12.51
CA GLN A 114 9.39 35.81 12.93
C GLN A 114 9.33 34.86 11.72
N GLY A 115 8.45 35.13 10.76
CA GLY A 115 8.31 34.33 9.55
C GLY A 115 7.85 35.12 8.33
N MET A 116 7.95 34.48 7.18
CA MET A 116 7.48 35.00 5.90
C MET A 116 6.62 33.95 5.21
N THR A 117 5.41 34.34 4.85
CA THR A 117 4.44 33.49 4.13
C THR A 117 4.28 33.99 2.71
N PHE A 118 4.31 33.10 1.72
CA PHE A 118 4.20 33.49 0.33
C PHE A 118 3.63 32.39 -0.58
N VAL A 119 3.24 32.80 -1.79
CA VAL A 119 2.93 31.94 -2.94
C VAL A 119 3.51 32.58 -4.20
N LEU A 120 3.71 31.79 -5.24
CA LEU A 120 4.16 32.28 -6.54
C LEU A 120 2.94 32.46 -7.45
N LYS A 121 2.95 33.51 -8.27
CA LYS A 121 1.92 33.74 -9.28
C LYS A 121 2.57 33.99 -10.62
N ASP A 122 2.17 33.26 -11.64
CA ASP A 122 2.55 33.53 -13.02
C ASP A 122 1.82 34.79 -13.52
N SER A 123 2.57 35.79 -13.98
CA SER A 123 2.01 37.05 -14.48
C SER A 123 1.21 36.87 -15.77
N ASP A 124 1.60 35.92 -16.61
CA ASP A 124 1.04 35.75 -17.94
C ASP A 124 -0.24 34.91 -17.88
N SER A 125 -0.18 33.80 -17.14
CA SER A 125 -1.32 32.87 -17.01
C SER A 125 -2.24 33.17 -15.82
N ALA A 126 -1.82 34.06 -14.91
CA ALA A 126 -2.44 34.30 -13.61
C ALA A 126 -2.55 33.04 -12.71
N ALA A 127 -1.85 31.95 -13.06
CA ALA A 127 -1.84 30.72 -12.29
C ALA A 127 -1.08 30.90 -10.97
N TRP A 128 -1.54 30.21 -9.93
CA TRP A 128 -0.93 30.25 -8.60
C TRP A 128 -0.19 28.96 -8.31
N TYR A 129 1.04 29.08 -7.82
CA TYR A 129 1.87 27.96 -7.42
C TYR A 129 2.16 28.01 -5.93
N LYS A 130 1.85 26.90 -5.26
CA LYS A 130 1.95 26.70 -3.82
C LYS A 130 2.26 25.23 -3.52
N PRO A 131 2.81 24.89 -2.35
CA PRO A 131 3.04 23.50 -1.97
C PRO A 131 1.72 22.76 -1.71
N ASP A 132 1.73 21.42 -1.76
CA ASP A 132 0.53 20.60 -1.54
C ASP A 132 -0.08 20.79 -0.12
N ALA A 133 0.74 21.22 0.84
CA ALA A 133 0.37 21.41 2.25
C ALA A 133 -0.05 22.85 2.63
N GLY A 134 -0.34 23.73 1.66
CA GLY A 134 -0.82 25.09 1.94
C GLY A 134 0.00 26.17 1.23
N ASN A 135 0.53 27.15 1.96
CA ASN A 135 1.36 28.23 1.43
C ASN A 135 2.83 27.98 1.80
N PHE A 136 3.78 28.59 1.08
CA PHE A 136 5.15 28.59 1.56
C PHE A 136 5.23 29.43 2.83
N CYS A 137 5.88 28.91 3.86
CA CYS A 137 6.08 29.62 5.11
C CYS A 137 7.48 29.28 5.62
N VAL A 138 8.33 30.30 5.77
CA VAL A 138 9.72 30.13 6.21
C VAL A 138 9.97 30.98 7.46
N PRO A 139 10.66 30.43 8.49
CA PRO A 139 11.06 31.24 9.63
C PRO A 139 12.24 32.13 9.23
N VAL A 140 12.15 33.41 9.59
CA VAL A 140 13.19 34.40 9.30
C VAL A 140 14.09 34.59 10.54
N SER A 141 13.50 34.76 11.72
CA SER A 141 14.24 34.82 12.99
C SER A 141 14.42 33.46 13.67
N GLU A 142 15.29 33.36 14.68
CA GLU A 142 15.41 32.19 15.54
C GLU A 142 14.16 31.97 16.40
N GLU A 143 13.55 33.03 16.93
CA GLU A 143 12.29 32.92 17.69
C GLU A 143 11.16 32.39 16.82
N GLY A 144 11.10 32.84 15.56
CA GLY A 144 10.13 32.33 14.61
C GLY A 144 10.39 30.87 14.24
N ARG A 145 11.65 30.45 14.16
CA ARG A 145 12.00 29.03 14.00
C ARG A 145 11.55 28.22 15.20
N ALA A 146 11.88 28.66 16.42
CA ALA A 146 11.47 28.00 17.65
C ALA A 146 9.94 27.96 17.80
N ALA A 147 9.23 29.01 17.39
CA ALA A 147 7.77 29.07 17.40
C ALA A 147 7.13 28.19 16.32
N MET A 148 7.74 28.05 15.13
CA MET A 148 7.32 27.07 14.13
C MET A 148 7.64 25.64 14.57
N GLU A 149 8.75 25.41 15.27
CA GLU A 149 9.12 24.11 15.86
C GLU A 149 8.19 23.74 17.02
N ALA A 150 7.81 24.69 17.88
CA ALA A 150 6.88 24.51 19.01
C ALA A 150 5.40 24.48 18.57
N GLY A 151 5.04 25.24 17.55
CA GLY A 151 3.76 25.17 16.84
C GLY A 151 3.63 23.87 16.05
N SER A 152 4.74 23.37 15.52
CA SER A 152 4.87 21.99 15.05
C SER A 152 4.82 21.01 16.23
N ALA A 153 5.22 21.32 17.46
CA ALA A 153 4.95 20.44 18.60
C ALA A 153 3.44 20.32 18.94
N ASN A 154 2.61 21.35 18.73
CA ASN A 154 1.16 21.31 19.00
C ASN A 154 0.30 20.95 17.77
N GLY A 155 0.73 21.27 16.56
CA GLY A 155 0.10 20.89 15.28
C GLY A 155 0.70 19.63 14.65
N ALA A 156 1.99 19.39 14.82
CA ALA A 156 2.64 18.10 14.58
C ALA A 156 2.58 17.15 15.78
N SER A 157 2.01 17.53 16.93
CA SER A 157 1.40 16.52 17.81
C SER A 157 0.25 15.78 17.11
N ALA A 158 -0.45 16.39 16.15
CA ALA A 158 -1.41 15.65 15.32
C ALA A 158 -0.76 15.04 14.07
N ALA A 159 0.09 15.79 13.35
CA ALA A 159 0.68 15.36 12.08
C ALA A 159 2.00 14.55 12.19
N ALA A 160 2.83 14.77 13.22
CA ALA A 160 4.02 13.97 13.52
C ALA A 160 3.75 12.81 14.50
N ASN A 161 2.71 12.85 15.38
CA ASN A 161 2.22 11.59 15.98
C ASN A 161 1.55 10.69 14.93
N ALA A 162 1.14 11.21 13.77
CA ALA A 162 0.70 10.39 12.65
C ALA A 162 1.86 9.78 11.83
N ALA A 163 3.10 10.27 12.01
CA ALA A 163 4.29 9.81 11.28
C ALA A 163 5.30 9.04 12.15
N LEU A 164 5.25 9.22 13.48
CA LEU A 164 5.99 8.40 14.44
C LEU A 164 5.15 7.17 14.79
N VAL A 165 5.56 6.01 14.29
CA VAL A 165 5.07 4.74 14.83
C VAL A 165 5.66 4.59 16.23
N ARG A 166 4.88 4.96 17.25
CA ARG A 166 5.17 4.54 18.63
C ARG A 166 4.80 3.07 18.73
N THR A 167 5.80 2.24 19.01
CA THR A 167 5.54 0.87 19.43
C THR A 167 4.75 0.86 20.74
N LEU A 168 4.10 -0.25 21.05
CA LEU A 168 3.41 -0.44 22.34
C LEU A 168 4.35 -0.24 23.55
N SER A 169 5.67 -0.39 23.36
CA SER A 169 6.72 -0.15 24.36
C SER A 169 7.17 1.31 24.45
N GLY A 170 6.59 2.23 23.68
CA GLY A 170 6.95 3.65 23.70
C GLY A 170 8.20 4.02 22.90
N THR A 171 8.80 3.07 22.18
CA THR A 171 9.93 3.33 21.28
C THR A 171 9.47 4.16 20.09
N ILE A 172 10.16 5.27 19.86
CA ILE A 172 9.93 6.19 18.74
C ILE A 172 10.68 5.63 17.53
N ILE A 173 9.94 5.10 16.55
CA ILE A 173 10.53 4.73 15.25
C ILE A 173 10.50 5.98 14.37
N PRO A 174 11.65 6.46 13.85
CA PRO A 174 11.66 7.58 12.91
C PRO A 174 10.76 7.23 11.70
N PRO A 175 10.05 8.21 11.12
CA PRO A 175 9.24 7.94 9.94
C PRO A 175 10.14 7.37 8.86
N LEU A 176 9.81 6.19 8.34
CA LEU A 176 10.50 5.63 7.18
C LEU A 176 10.49 6.68 6.07
N GLU A 177 11.64 6.92 5.42
CA GLU A 177 11.68 7.79 4.24
C GLU A 177 10.66 7.25 3.21
N GLY A 178 9.74 8.09 2.75
CA GLY A 178 8.47 7.63 2.14
C GLY A 178 7.24 7.78 3.05
N SER A 179 7.33 8.64 4.08
CA SER A 179 6.28 8.89 5.09
C SER A 179 4.86 9.11 4.55
N ASP A 180 4.71 9.53 3.30
CA ASP A 180 3.39 9.74 2.69
C ASP A 180 2.65 8.42 2.43
N VAL A 181 3.36 7.33 2.13
CA VAL A 181 2.75 6.00 1.99
C VAL A 181 2.21 5.50 3.33
N ALA A 182 2.98 5.66 4.40
CA ALA A 182 2.54 5.27 5.74
C ALA A 182 1.32 6.09 6.19
N LYS A 183 1.29 7.41 5.93
CA LYS A 183 0.14 8.28 6.21
C LYS A 183 -1.10 7.85 5.43
N GLU A 184 -0.96 7.55 4.14
CA GLU A 184 -2.09 7.08 3.32
C GLU A 184 -2.59 5.71 3.78
N ILE A 185 -1.72 4.82 4.23
CA ILE A 185 -2.12 3.54 4.85
C ILE A 185 -2.86 3.77 6.17
N PHE A 186 -2.34 4.61 7.06
CA PHE A 186 -3.02 4.90 8.32
C PHE A 186 -4.36 5.60 8.11
N LYS A 187 -4.43 6.51 7.13
CA LYS A 187 -5.69 7.12 6.71
C LYS A 187 -6.63 6.06 6.16
N ALA A 188 -6.18 5.16 5.28
CA ALA A 188 -7.01 4.08 4.76
C ALA A 188 -7.54 3.19 5.90
N GLU A 189 -6.69 2.81 6.87
CA GLU A 189 -7.09 1.98 8.00
C GLU A 189 -7.89 2.73 9.09
N SER A 190 -7.86 4.06 9.15
CA SER A 190 -8.67 4.82 10.11
C SER A 190 -10.13 4.96 9.67
N HIS A 191 -10.47 4.63 8.42
CA HIS A 191 -11.85 4.61 7.96
C HIS A 191 -12.68 3.59 8.76
N GLY A 192 -13.92 3.99 9.09
CA GLY A 192 -14.86 3.13 9.80
C GLY A 192 -15.32 1.90 9.00
N SER A 193 -15.16 1.92 7.67
CA SER A 193 -15.50 0.83 6.76
C SER A 193 -14.31 0.43 5.89
N VAL A 194 -13.75 -0.77 6.08
CA VAL A 194 -12.55 -1.27 5.36
C VAL A 194 -12.67 -2.77 5.14
N THR A 195 -12.34 -3.25 3.94
CA THR A 195 -12.26 -4.68 3.61
C THR A 195 -10.98 -4.99 2.85
N LEU A 196 -10.67 -6.27 2.63
CA LEU A 196 -9.54 -6.68 1.78
C LEU A 196 -9.60 -6.06 0.38
N MET A 197 -10.79 -5.92 -0.22
CA MET A 197 -10.96 -5.28 -1.53
C MET A 197 -10.45 -3.84 -1.52
N HIS A 198 -10.85 -3.06 -0.50
CA HIS A 198 -10.38 -1.68 -0.34
C HIS A 198 -8.87 -1.60 -0.12
N ARG A 199 -8.30 -2.51 0.68
CA ARG A 199 -6.84 -2.60 0.89
C ARG A 199 -6.11 -2.88 -0.40
N TYR A 200 -6.57 -3.85 -1.19
CA TYR A 200 -5.89 -4.22 -2.42
C TYR A 200 -5.96 -3.10 -3.46
N GLN A 201 -7.10 -2.43 -3.58
CA GLN A 201 -7.21 -1.24 -4.45
C GLN A 201 -6.30 -0.09 -3.98
N ALA A 202 -6.22 0.15 -2.68
CA ALA A 202 -5.31 1.16 -2.13
C ALA A 202 -3.84 0.78 -2.35
N ALA A 203 -3.46 -0.49 -2.17
CA ALA A 203 -2.12 -0.98 -2.45
C ALA A 203 -1.73 -0.77 -3.92
N VAL A 204 -2.63 -1.03 -4.88
CA VAL A 204 -2.37 -0.72 -6.31
C VAL A 204 -2.03 0.76 -6.49
N ARG A 205 -2.82 1.67 -5.91
CA ARG A 205 -2.56 3.12 -6.02
C ARG A 205 -1.21 3.52 -5.40
N LEU A 206 -0.86 2.94 -4.25
CA LEU A 206 0.41 3.22 -3.57
C LEU A 206 1.62 2.68 -4.35
N LEU A 207 1.49 1.49 -4.96
CA LEU A 207 2.50 0.95 -5.88
C LEU A 207 2.71 1.88 -7.07
N ASP A 208 1.64 2.52 -7.56
CA ASP A 208 1.75 3.48 -8.67
C ASP A 208 2.46 4.79 -8.33
N GLN A 209 2.34 5.21 -7.06
CA GLN A 209 2.96 6.43 -6.54
C GLN A 209 4.39 6.21 -6.03
N THR A 210 4.87 4.96 -6.03
CA THR A 210 6.20 4.62 -5.52
C THR A 210 7.28 5.19 -6.45
N PRO A 211 8.18 6.07 -5.96
CA PRO A 211 9.27 6.64 -6.76
C PRO A 211 10.36 5.59 -7.06
N PRO A 212 11.24 5.81 -8.04
CA PRO A 212 12.43 4.96 -8.22
C PRO A 212 13.47 5.21 -7.11
N GLY A 213 14.42 4.28 -6.97
CA GLY A 213 15.54 4.39 -6.03
C GLY A 213 15.19 4.01 -4.59
N GLU A 214 16.03 4.43 -3.64
CA GLU A 214 15.95 4.07 -2.21
C GLU A 214 14.61 4.48 -1.55
N ALA A 215 14.12 5.68 -1.85
CA ALA A 215 12.80 6.13 -1.40
C ALA A 215 11.67 5.20 -1.89
N GLY A 216 11.83 4.60 -3.06
CA GLY A 216 10.94 3.58 -3.60
C GLY A 216 10.98 2.29 -2.81
N ILE A 217 12.18 1.80 -2.47
CA ILE A 217 12.38 0.58 -1.68
C ILE A 217 11.75 0.72 -0.30
N ASN A 218 11.91 1.88 0.35
CA ASN A 218 11.29 2.12 1.65
C ASN A 218 9.75 2.14 1.55
N ALA A 219 9.18 2.79 0.53
CA ALA A 219 7.75 2.76 0.27
C ALA A 219 7.23 1.33 0.01
N LEU A 220 7.93 0.54 -0.80
CA LEU A 220 7.59 -0.87 -1.03
C LEU A 220 7.64 -1.68 0.27
N THR A 221 8.65 -1.45 1.11
CA THR A 221 8.79 -2.15 2.39
C THR A 221 7.59 -1.88 3.30
N VAL A 222 7.11 -0.63 3.38
CA VAL A 222 5.91 -0.28 4.15
C VAL A 222 4.66 -0.97 3.60
N ILE A 223 4.47 -0.97 2.27
CA ILE A 223 3.34 -1.65 1.63
C ILE A 223 3.39 -3.14 1.92
N PHE A 224 4.57 -3.77 1.84
CA PHE A 224 4.75 -5.18 2.16
C PHE A 224 4.37 -5.47 3.61
N ILE A 225 4.87 -4.70 4.57
CA ILE A 225 4.54 -4.86 6.00
C ILE A 225 3.03 -4.76 6.20
N TRP A 226 2.37 -3.80 5.56
CA TRP A 226 0.93 -3.62 5.65
C TRP A 226 0.14 -4.83 5.12
N LEU A 227 0.50 -5.31 3.92
CA LEU A 227 -0.10 -6.53 3.34
C LEU A 227 0.16 -7.76 4.22
N ARG A 228 1.38 -7.87 4.76
CA ARG A 228 1.78 -8.96 5.65
C ARG A 228 0.97 -8.96 6.94
N PHE A 229 0.82 -7.81 7.60
CA PHE A 229 -0.01 -7.65 8.78
C PHE A 229 -1.48 -7.98 8.52
N SER A 230 -1.98 -7.62 7.33
CA SER A 230 -3.29 -8.09 6.90
C SER A 230 -3.32 -9.62 6.81
N GLN A 231 -2.38 -10.24 6.10
CA GLN A 231 -2.34 -11.68 5.88
C GLN A 231 -2.24 -12.53 7.17
N ILE A 232 -1.51 -12.08 8.20
CA ILE A 232 -1.49 -12.75 9.54
C ILE A 232 -2.53 -12.22 10.54
N ARG A 233 -3.60 -11.58 10.07
CA ARG A 233 -4.73 -11.18 10.91
C ARG A 233 -4.37 -10.19 12.03
N GLN A 234 -3.25 -9.47 11.91
CA GLN A 234 -2.97 -8.32 12.78
C GLN A 234 -3.88 -7.13 12.45
N LEU A 235 -4.42 -7.12 11.23
CA LEU A 235 -5.49 -6.21 10.80
C LEU A 235 -6.77 -7.00 10.54
N SER A 236 -7.92 -6.42 10.89
CA SER A 236 -9.23 -7.01 10.61
C SER A 236 -9.50 -7.07 9.12
N TRP A 237 -9.97 -8.19 8.57
CA TRP A 237 -10.26 -8.29 7.12
C TRP A 237 -11.53 -7.57 6.67
N GLN A 238 -12.35 -7.13 7.61
CA GLN A 238 -13.61 -6.45 7.35
C GLN A 238 -14.00 -5.56 8.51
N ARG A 239 -14.56 -4.39 8.17
CA ARG A 239 -15.27 -3.46 9.04
C ARG A 239 -16.37 -2.78 8.24
N ASN A 240 -17.58 -2.80 8.78
CA ASN A 240 -18.79 -2.07 8.36
C ASN A 240 -18.99 -1.96 6.84
N TYR A 241 -18.76 -3.05 6.09
CA TYR A 241 -18.93 -3.05 4.63
C TYR A 241 -19.03 -4.47 4.05
N ASN A 242 -20.08 -4.74 3.27
CA ASN A 242 -20.24 -6.00 2.54
C ASN A 242 -19.47 -5.96 1.21
N THR A 243 -18.55 -6.92 1.02
CA THR A 243 -17.81 -7.06 -0.24
C THR A 243 -18.25 -8.34 -0.95
N LYS A 244 -18.80 -8.19 -2.17
CA LYS A 244 -19.18 -9.36 -2.95
C LYS A 244 -17.92 -10.17 -3.31
N PRO A 245 -17.94 -11.51 -3.25
CA PRO A 245 -16.79 -12.35 -3.60
C PRO A 245 -16.16 -12.02 -4.97
N ARG A 246 -16.97 -11.70 -5.98
CA ARG A 246 -16.48 -11.25 -7.30
C ARG A 246 -15.64 -9.96 -7.25
N GLU A 247 -15.98 -9.02 -6.37
CA GLU A 247 -15.32 -7.71 -6.25
C GLU A 247 -13.98 -7.87 -5.52
N LEU A 248 -13.94 -8.69 -4.46
CA LEU A 248 -12.70 -9.06 -3.81
C LEU A 248 -11.77 -9.81 -4.77
N SER A 249 -12.29 -10.79 -5.50
CA SER A 249 -11.51 -11.55 -6.48
C SER A 249 -10.89 -10.66 -7.56
N SER A 250 -11.68 -9.72 -8.11
CA SER A 250 -11.22 -8.72 -9.09
C SER A 250 -10.14 -7.80 -8.52
N ALA A 251 -10.31 -7.31 -7.28
CA ALA A 251 -9.31 -6.47 -6.62
C ALA A 251 -7.99 -7.22 -6.35
N SER A 252 -8.08 -8.49 -5.95
CA SER A 252 -6.93 -9.38 -5.77
C SER A 252 -6.18 -9.59 -7.08
N GLU A 253 -6.91 -9.91 -8.16
CA GLU A 253 -6.32 -10.11 -9.49
C GLU A 253 -5.63 -8.84 -10.00
N ASN A 254 -6.24 -7.67 -9.83
CA ASN A 254 -5.65 -6.40 -10.23
C ASN A 254 -4.33 -6.13 -9.49
N LEU A 255 -4.31 -6.32 -8.17
CA LEU A 255 -3.10 -6.14 -7.38
C LEU A 255 -1.99 -7.12 -7.78
N ASN A 256 -2.32 -8.39 -7.99
CA ASN A 256 -1.33 -9.39 -8.39
C ASN A 256 -0.73 -9.11 -9.76
N LYS A 257 -1.53 -8.63 -10.72
CA LYS A 257 -1.04 -8.21 -12.04
C LYS A 257 -0.16 -6.96 -11.93
N ALA A 258 -0.55 -5.98 -11.10
CA ALA A 258 0.27 -4.80 -10.85
C ALA A 258 1.62 -5.16 -10.24
N ILE A 259 1.64 -6.06 -9.25
CA ILE A 259 2.87 -6.57 -8.62
C ILE A 259 3.75 -7.30 -9.66
N ALA A 260 3.19 -8.21 -10.45
CA ALA A 260 3.95 -8.94 -11.46
C ALA A 260 4.54 -8.01 -12.54
N TRP A 261 3.76 -7.02 -13.00
CA TRP A 261 4.25 -6.02 -13.94
C TRP A 261 5.36 -5.16 -13.33
N ARG A 262 5.24 -4.74 -12.07
CA ARG A 262 6.29 -3.98 -11.37
C ARG A 262 7.54 -4.83 -11.15
N TRP A 263 7.40 -6.09 -10.76
CA TRP A 263 8.50 -7.05 -10.60
C TRP A 263 9.33 -7.17 -11.88
N LYS A 264 8.68 -7.25 -13.04
CA LYS A 264 9.35 -7.33 -14.35
C LYS A 264 10.28 -6.13 -14.60
N ASN A 265 9.80 -4.95 -14.26
CA ASN A 265 10.46 -3.66 -14.53
C ASN A 265 11.36 -3.17 -13.38
N ALA A 266 11.47 -3.93 -12.30
CA ALA A 266 12.21 -3.57 -11.11
C ALA A 266 13.66 -4.10 -11.12
N GLY A 267 14.53 -3.44 -10.34
CA GLY A 267 15.88 -3.95 -10.02
C GLY A 267 15.83 -5.16 -9.06
N PRO A 268 16.95 -5.88 -8.88
CA PRO A 268 16.99 -7.13 -8.11
C PRO A 268 16.48 -7.02 -6.67
N GLU A 269 16.78 -5.93 -5.98
CA GLU A 269 16.37 -5.69 -4.58
C GLU A 269 14.84 -5.53 -4.44
N ALA A 270 14.24 -4.72 -5.30
CA ALA A 270 12.78 -4.51 -5.32
C ALA A 270 12.01 -5.76 -5.75
N ARG A 271 12.60 -6.62 -6.60
CA ARG A 271 11.97 -7.86 -7.06
C ARG A 271 11.61 -8.79 -5.91
N GLU A 272 12.48 -8.92 -4.90
CA GLU A 272 12.16 -9.76 -3.76
C GLU A 272 10.99 -9.19 -2.95
N LEU A 273 10.93 -7.88 -2.75
CA LEU A 273 9.79 -7.24 -2.08
C LEU A 273 8.47 -7.49 -2.83
N PHE A 274 8.45 -7.36 -4.15
CA PHE A 274 7.25 -7.67 -4.95
C PHE A 274 6.85 -9.14 -4.84
N ARG A 275 7.81 -10.05 -4.86
CA ARG A 275 7.57 -11.49 -4.67
C ARG A 275 6.98 -11.76 -3.30
N LEU A 276 7.52 -11.16 -2.23
CA LEU A 276 6.99 -11.28 -0.87
C LEU A 276 5.58 -10.69 -0.74
N MET A 277 5.29 -9.56 -1.38
CA MET A 277 3.93 -9.00 -1.43
C MET A 277 2.94 -9.97 -2.06
N LEU A 278 3.32 -10.63 -3.16
CA LEU A 278 2.46 -11.60 -3.84
C LEU A 278 2.08 -12.78 -2.93
N GLY A 279 3.00 -13.20 -2.05
CA GLY A 279 2.74 -14.22 -1.02
C GLY A 279 1.72 -13.81 0.06
N CYS A 280 1.40 -12.52 0.17
CA CYS A 280 0.39 -12.01 1.11
C CYS A 280 -1.03 -11.99 0.54
N ILE A 281 -1.21 -12.26 -0.76
CA ILE A 281 -2.45 -11.98 -1.48
C ILE A 281 -2.97 -13.27 -2.13
N GLY A 282 -4.28 -13.49 -2.06
CA GLY A 282 -4.95 -14.58 -2.77
C GLY A 282 -4.80 -14.43 -4.29
N ARG A 283 -4.96 -15.50 -5.06
CA ARG A 283 -4.76 -15.47 -6.51
C ARG A 283 -5.69 -14.47 -7.21
N GLY A 284 -6.90 -14.33 -6.68
CA GLY A 284 -8.04 -13.80 -7.45
C GLY A 284 -8.45 -14.79 -8.54
N GLY A 285 -9.36 -14.39 -9.42
CA GLY A 285 -9.84 -15.24 -10.49
C GLY A 285 -10.58 -14.48 -11.56
N SER A 286 -10.34 -14.86 -12.81
CA SER A 286 -11.01 -14.33 -14.00
C SER A 286 -12.36 -15.01 -14.20
N GLY A 287 -13.37 -14.29 -14.69
CA GLY A 287 -14.53 -14.93 -15.32
C GLY A 287 -15.51 -15.69 -14.42
N GLY A 288 -15.59 -15.36 -13.12
CA GLY A 288 -16.67 -15.88 -12.24
C GLY A 288 -16.20 -16.69 -11.03
N ASP A 289 -14.91 -16.99 -10.90
CA ASP A 289 -14.37 -17.80 -9.78
C ASP A 289 -14.76 -17.25 -8.40
N GLY A 290 -14.75 -15.92 -8.24
CA GLY A 290 -15.22 -15.30 -7.00
C GLY A 290 -16.71 -15.57 -6.75
N GLN A 291 -17.54 -15.51 -7.79
CA GLN A 291 -18.98 -15.80 -7.69
C GLN A 291 -19.25 -17.29 -7.41
N ALA A 292 -18.42 -18.20 -7.96
CA ALA A 292 -18.52 -19.63 -7.72
C ALA A 292 -18.45 -20.00 -6.23
N ILE A 293 -17.76 -19.22 -5.40
CA ILE A 293 -17.74 -19.40 -3.94
C ILE A 293 -19.17 -19.33 -3.36
N ARG A 294 -19.98 -18.39 -3.82
CA ARG A 294 -21.34 -18.21 -3.31
C ARG A 294 -22.30 -19.21 -3.93
N ASP A 295 -22.18 -19.43 -5.23
CA ASP A 295 -23.12 -20.28 -5.96
C ASP A 295 -22.94 -21.75 -5.59
N GLU A 296 -21.70 -22.23 -5.47
CA GLU A 296 -21.46 -23.64 -5.20
C GLU A 296 -21.88 -24.06 -3.78
N ILE A 297 -21.65 -23.25 -2.75
CA ILE A 297 -22.12 -23.61 -1.40
C ILE A 297 -23.64 -23.74 -1.37
N LEU A 298 -24.36 -22.85 -2.07
CA LEU A 298 -25.82 -22.92 -2.18
C LEU A 298 -26.26 -24.18 -2.96
N HIS A 299 -25.58 -24.51 -4.06
CA HIS A 299 -25.86 -25.75 -4.80
C HIS A 299 -25.63 -27.00 -3.96
N ILE A 300 -24.57 -27.03 -3.14
CA ILE A 300 -24.30 -28.15 -2.22
C ILE A 300 -25.40 -28.26 -1.17
N MET A 301 -25.82 -27.13 -0.59
CA MET A 301 -26.93 -27.10 0.37
C MET A 301 -28.22 -27.66 -0.25
N HIS A 302 -28.58 -27.24 -1.46
CA HIS A 302 -29.75 -27.77 -2.17
C HIS A 302 -29.62 -29.27 -2.49
N ARG A 303 -28.49 -29.69 -3.04
CA ARG A 303 -28.23 -31.08 -3.46
C ARG A 303 -28.35 -32.07 -2.30
N HIS A 304 -27.82 -31.69 -1.14
CA HIS A 304 -27.84 -32.52 0.07
C HIS A 304 -28.98 -32.16 1.02
N HIS A 305 -29.89 -31.27 0.64
CA HIS A 305 -31.00 -30.81 1.49
C HIS A 305 -30.50 -30.38 2.89
N LEU A 306 -29.42 -29.60 2.92
CA LEU A 306 -28.90 -29.03 4.16
C LEU A 306 -29.78 -27.85 4.58
N PRO A 307 -29.99 -27.61 5.90
CA PRO A 307 -30.90 -26.57 6.35
C PRO A 307 -30.47 -25.15 5.96
N GLU A 308 -31.38 -24.42 5.29
CA GLU A 308 -31.27 -22.98 4.96
C GLU A 308 -32.02 -22.08 5.97
N CYS A 309 -32.29 -22.59 7.17
CA CYS A 309 -32.95 -21.83 8.23
C CYS A 309 -31.97 -21.36 9.30
N LYS A 310 -32.33 -20.25 9.97
CA LYS A 310 -31.53 -19.69 11.07
C LYS A 310 -31.26 -20.73 12.16
N GLY A 311 -30.09 -20.64 12.80
CA GLY A 311 -29.67 -21.58 13.84
C GLY A 311 -29.07 -22.87 13.29
N ASN A 312 -28.57 -22.85 12.04
CA ASN A 312 -27.78 -23.93 11.45
C ASN A 312 -26.43 -23.39 11.00
N PHE A 313 -25.36 -24.13 11.32
CA PHE A 313 -23.99 -23.75 10.99
C PHE A 313 -23.79 -23.41 9.52
N ILE A 314 -24.34 -24.25 8.62
CA ILE A 314 -24.12 -24.11 7.19
C ILE A 314 -24.79 -22.85 6.63
N GLU A 315 -25.97 -22.51 7.11
CA GLU A 315 -26.67 -21.27 6.74
C GLU A 315 -25.95 -20.04 7.30
N GLU A 316 -25.50 -20.08 8.55
CA GLU A 316 -24.71 -18.98 9.13
C GLU A 316 -23.40 -18.75 8.34
N TRP A 317 -22.72 -19.83 7.95
CA TRP A 317 -21.52 -19.73 7.12
C TRP A 317 -21.82 -19.22 5.70
N HIS A 318 -22.90 -19.68 5.08
CA HIS A 318 -23.37 -19.16 3.79
C HIS A 318 -23.67 -17.65 3.86
N GLN A 319 -24.36 -17.18 4.90
CA GLN A 319 -24.59 -15.75 5.12
C GLN A 319 -23.29 -14.96 5.34
N LYS A 320 -22.31 -15.56 6.04
CA LYS A 320 -20.97 -14.97 6.18
C LYS A 320 -20.28 -14.82 4.82
N LEU A 321 -20.28 -15.86 3.99
CA LEU A 321 -19.67 -15.84 2.65
C LEU A 321 -20.31 -14.80 1.73
N HIS A 322 -21.63 -14.66 1.81
CA HIS A 322 -22.38 -13.65 1.08
C HIS A 322 -22.03 -12.22 1.53
N ASN A 323 -21.72 -12.03 2.82
CA ASN A 323 -21.29 -10.73 3.34
C ASN A 323 -19.84 -10.40 3.00
N ASN A 324 -18.95 -11.39 3.14
CA ASN A 324 -17.54 -11.27 2.82
C ASN A 324 -16.85 -12.65 2.88
N SER A 325 -16.45 -13.16 1.71
CA SER A 325 -15.58 -14.31 1.66
C SER A 325 -14.12 -13.90 1.92
N THR A 326 -13.41 -14.66 2.73
CA THR A 326 -12.04 -14.39 3.18
C THR A 326 -11.22 -15.67 3.22
N PRO A 327 -9.89 -15.60 3.36
CA PRO A 327 -9.06 -16.80 3.51
C PRO A 327 -9.42 -17.70 4.71
N ASP A 328 -10.12 -17.17 5.73
CA ASP A 328 -10.64 -17.96 6.85
C ASP A 328 -11.63 -19.05 6.39
N ASP A 329 -12.32 -18.84 5.28
CA ASP A 329 -13.28 -19.82 4.75
C ASP A 329 -12.61 -21.13 4.32
N ILE A 330 -11.33 -21.10 3.93
CA ILE A 330 -10.55 -22.31 3.66
C ILE A 330 -10.45 -23.13 4.95
N ALA A 331 -10.11 -22.50 6.07
CA ALA A 331 -9.99 -23.17 7.36
C ALA A 331 -11.33 -23.68 7.89
N ILE A 332 -12.41 -22.91 7.72
CA ILE A 332 -13.77 -23.34 8.07
C ILE A 332 -14.17 -24.58 7.26
N CYS A 333 -13.90 -24.58 5.95
CA CYS A 333 -14.18 -25.71 5.07
C CYS A 333 -13.35 -26.96 5.44
N MET A 334 -12.06 -26.79 5.72
CA MET A 334 -11.20 -27.91 6.16
C MET A 334 -11.68 -28.51 7.49
N ALA A 335 -12.07 -27.66 8.45
CA ALA A 335 -12.62 -28.12 9.72
C ALA A 335 -13.94 -28.88 9.52
N TYR A 336 -14.82 -28.38 8.65
CA TYR A 336 -16.08 -29.05 8.32
C TYR A 336 -15.85 -30.42 7.65
N LEU A 337 -14.87 -30.52 6.75
CA LEU A 337 -14.47 -31.81 6.16
C LEU A 337 -13.93 -32.78 7.21
N ALA A 338 -13.08 -32.31 8.13
CA ALA A 338 -12.55 -33.13 9.22
C ALA A 338 -13.65 -33.63 10.17
N PHE A 339 -14.63 -32.77 10.47
CA PHE A 339 -15.83 -33.14 11.22
C PHE A 339 -16.62 -34.27 10.54
N PHE A 340 -16.86 -34.16 9.24
CA PHE A 340 -17.55 -35.22 8.49
C PHE A 340 -16.75 -36.51 8.38
N ALA A 341 -15.45 -36.42 8.07
CA ALA A 341 -14.56 -37.56 7.96
C ALA A 341 -14.52 -38.39 9.27
N SER A 342 -14.55 -37.69 10.41
CA SER A 342 -14.53 -38.26 11.77
C SER A 342 -15.91 -38.63 12.32
N ASN A 343 -16.94 -38.74 11.47
CA ASN A 343 -18.31 -39.10 11.85
C ASN A 343 -18.96 -38.13 12.87
N GLY A 344 -18.72 -36.84 12.71
CA GLY A 344 -19.29 -35.80 13.57
C GLY A 344 -18.49 -35.54 14.84
N ASN A 345 -17.20 -35.90 14.88
CA ASN A 345 -16.37 -35.59 16.04
C ASN A 345 -16.06 -34.09 16.09
N MET A 346 -16.64 -33.44 17.09
CA MET A 346 -16.50 -32.02 17.31
C MET A 346 -15.07 -31.60 17.70
N ALA A 347 -14.30 -32.50 18.33
CA ALA A 347 -12.90 -32.25 18.67
C ALA A 347 -12.01 -32.12 17.43
N GLU A 348 -12.29 -32.88 16.36
CA GLU A 348 -11.53 -32.79 15.10
C GLU A 348 -11.79 -31.47 14.38
N PHE A 349 -13.03 -30.98 14.39
CA PHE A 349 -13.35 -29.65 13.88
C PHE A 349 -12.58 -28.55 14.62
N ASP A 350 -12.61 -28.57 15.96
CA ASP A 350 -11.93 -27.57 16.77
C ASP A 350 -10.40 -27.65 16.62
N ARG A 351 -9.84 -28.86 16.52
CA ARG A 351 -8.41 -29.08 16.24
C ARG A 351 -8.00 -28.45 14.92
N VAL A 352 -8.72 -28.74 13.84
CA VAL A 352 -8.38 -28.21 12.51
C VAL A 352 -8.59 -26.70 12.43
N LEU A 353 -9.61 -26.14 13.10
CA LEU A 353 -9.71 -24.68 13.23
C LEU A 353 -8.50 -24.08 13.96
N GLY A 354 -8.11 -24.68 15.09
CA GLY A 354 -7.00 -24.24 15.93
C GLY A 354 -5.66 -24.23 15.18
N GLU A 355 -5.36 -25.31 14.46
CA GLU A 355 -4.17 -25.45 13.62
C GLU A 355 -4.07 -24.37 12.53
N ASN A 356 -5.22 -23.81 12.12
CA ASN A 356 -5.30 -22.75 11.12
C ASN A 356 -5.43 -21.34 11.73
N GLY A 357 -5.22 -21.21 13.05
CA GLY A 357 -5.25 -19.95 13.77
C GLY A 357 -6.65 -19.40 14.02
N LEU A 358 -7.68 -20.26 13.99
CA LEU A 358 -9.06 -19.90 14.27
C LEU A 358 -9.58 -20.64 15.52
N ASN A 359 -10.62 -20.08 16.12
CA ASN A 359 -11.37 -20.72 17.19
C ASN A 359 -12.83 -20.26 17.12
N ARG A 360 -13.70 -20.88 17.92
CA ARG A 360 -15.14 -20.54 17.90
C ARG A 360 -15.42 -19.11 18.32
N GLU A 361 -14.64 -18.54 19.23
CA GLU A 361 -14.81 -17.14 19.63
C GLU A 361 -14.56 -16.20 18.45
N ARG A 362 -13.54 -16.49 17.63
CA ARG A 362 -13.25 -15.75 16.40
C ARG A 362 -14.42 -15.81 15.43
N LEU A 363 -15.04 -16.97 15.24
CA LEU A 363 -16.19 -17.12 14.33
C LEU A 363 -17.39 -16.25 14.73
N LYS A 364 -17.58 -16.01 16.04
CA LYS A 364 -18.63 -15.12 16.56
C LYS A 364 -18.36 -13.63 16.30
N THR A 365 -17.10 -13.25 16.07
CA THR A 365 -16.71 -11.84 15.86
C THR A 365 -16.94 -11.33 14.43
N TYR A 366 -17.29 -12.21 13.48
CA TYR A 366 -17.62 -11.77 12.13
C TYR A 366 -18.89 -10.92 12.12
N GLU A 367 -19.02 -9.99 11.18
CA GLU A 367 -20.23 -9.17 11.01
C GLU A 367 -21.49 -10.00 10.77
N ARG A 368 -21.32 -11.17 10.15
CA ARG A 368 -22.29 -12.26 10.13
C ARG A 368 -21.70 -13.39 10.98
N PRO A 369 -22.03 -13.44 12.28
CA PRO A 369 -21.48 -14.41 13.19
C PRO A 369 -21.84 -15.84 12.80
N ILE A 370 -20.90 -16.76 13.02
CA ILE A 370 -21.18 -18.19 13.04
C ILE A 370 -21.14 -18.62 14.51
N THR A 371 -22.30 -18.97 15.05
CA THR A 371 -22.53 -19.26 16.47
C THR A 371 -22.97 -20.70 16.70
N THR A 372 -23.60 -21.31 15.71
CA THR A 372 -24.14 -22.66 15.77
C THR A 372 -23.04 -23.69 15.44
N PRO A 373 -22.91 -24.79 16.21
CA PRO A 373 -21.97 -25.87 15.87
C PRO A 373 -22.42 -26.65 14.60
N PRO A 374 -21.49 -27.26 13.87
CA PRO A 374 -21.83 -28.09 12.71
C PRO A 374 -22.68 -29.30 13.11
N GLN A 375 -23.61 -29.65 12.24
CA GLN A 375 -24.49 -30.80 12.40
C GLN A 375 -24.02 -31.93 11.49
N PHE A 376 -24.08 -33.17 11.98
CA PHE A 376 -23.62 -34.35 11.24
C PHE A 376 -24.80 -35.05 10.55
N TYR A 377 -24.65 -35.30 9.25
CA TYR A 377 -25.64 -36.01 8.42
C TYR A 377 -25.00 -37.30 7.89
N GLY A 378 -25.08 -38.36 8.69
CA GLY A 378 -24.40 -39.62 8.40
C GLY A 378 -24.88 -40.29 7.11
N ASP A 379 -26.16 -40.14 6.77
CA ASP A 379 -26.80 -40.66 5.56
C ASP A 379 -26.27 -40.02 4.26
N LYS A 380 -25.70 -38.81 4.36
CA LYS A 380 -25.19 -38.04 3.22
C LYS A 380 -23.67 -37.83 3.28
N LYS A 381 -22.98 -38.51 4.20
CA LYS A 381 -21.57 -38.28 4.53
C LYS A 381 -20.68 -38.20 3.30
N ASP A 382 -20.67 -39.24 2.47
CA ASP A 382 -19.72 -39.35 1.37
C ASP A 382 -19.99 -38.31 0.27
N GLY A 383 -21.27 -38.03 0.00
CA GLY A 383 -21.68 -37.00 -0.95
C GLY A 383 -21.29 -35.59 -0.49
N VAL A 384 -21.52 -35.28 0.79
CA VAL A 384 -21.12 -34.01 1.40
C VAL A 384 -19.60 -33.86 1.39
N ILE A 385 -18.85 -34.89 1.76
CA ILE A 385 -17.37 -34.86 1.74
C ILE A 385 -16.86 -34.60 0.32
N ASN A 386 -17.37 -35.31 -0.69
CA ASN A 386 -16.95 -35.11 -2.07
C ASN A 386 -17.17 -33.67 -2.55
N ASP A 387 -18.35 -33.13 -2.28
CA ASP A 387 -18.71 -31.80 -2.76
C ASP A 387 -18.00 -30.68 -2.00
N PHE A 388 -17.81 -30.81 -0.68
CA PHE A 388 -17.00 -29.85 0.07
C PHE A 388 -15.51 -29.95 -0.24
N ASN A 389 -14.99 -31.09 -0.70
CA ASN A 389 -13.63 -31.15 -1.25
C ASN A 389 -13.52 -30.33 -2.56
N ASN A 390 -14.52 -30.42 -3.44
CA ASN A 390 -14.58 -29.56 -4.62
C ASN A 390 -14.74 -28.08 -4.24
N TYR A 391 -15.56 -27.79 -3.23
CA TYR A 391 -15.73 -26.44 -2.71
C TYR A 391 -14.44 -25.88 -2.11
N LEU A 392 -13.67 -26.69 -1.38
CA LEU A 392 -12.37 -26.31 -0.84
C LEU A 392 -11.40 -25.92 -1.97
N ARG A 393 -11.43 -26.62 -3.10
CA ARG A 393 -10.63 -26.26 -4.29
C ARG A 393 -11.04 -24.89 -4.84
N ILE A 394 -12.33 -24.58 -4.90
CA ILE A 394 -12.83 -23.25 -5.32
C ILE A 394 -12.33 -22.16 -4.38
N LEU A 395 -12.47 -22.36 -3.06
CA LEU A 395 -11.99 -21.40 -2.06
C LEU A 395 -10.48 -21.15 -2.19
N LYS A 396 -9.68 -22.22 -2.31
CA LYS A 396 -8.23 -22.13 -2.50
C LYS A 396 -7.86 -21.42 -3.80
N ASN A 397 -8.55 -21.71 -4.90
CA ASN A 397 -8.28 -21.06 -6.19
C ASN A 397 -8.39 -19.53 -6.11
N VAL A 398 -9.27 -19.00 -5.27
CA VAL A 398 -9.45 -17.55 -5.10
C VAL A 398 -8.55 -16.99 -4.00
N HIS A 399 -8.52 -17.62 -2.83
CA HIS A 399 -7.91 -17.06 -1.62
C HIS A 399 -6.48 -17.55 -1.34
N ALA A 400 -6.03 -18.65 -1.95
CA ALA A 400 -4.69 -19.21 -1.78
C ALA A 400 -3.86 -19.05 -3.07
N GLY A 401 -3.19 -17.91 -3.19
CA GLY A 401 -2.37 -17.56 -4.36
C GLY A 401 -1.30 -18.59 -4.71
N ALA A 402 -0.57 -19.04 -3.68
CA ALA A 402 0.55 -19.96 -3.79
C ALA A 402 0.19 -21.43 -3.48
N ASP A 403 -1.08 -21.84 -3.67
CA ASP A 403 -1.43 -23.25 -3.57
C ASP A 403 -0.70 -24.05 -4.66
N LEU A 404 0.20 -24.94 -4.24
CA LEU A 404 1.17 -25.58 -5.13
C LEU A 404 0.49 -26.42 -6.22
N GLU A 405 -0.56 -27.17 -5.88
CA GLU A 405 -1.29 -28.00 -6.85
C GLU A 405 -1.88 -27.12 -7.96
N LYS A 406 -2.54 -26.02 -7.58
CA LYS A 406 -3.11 -25.11 -8.58
C LYS A 406 -2.03 -24.38 -9.38
N CYS A 407 -0.91 -24.02 -8.76
CA CYS A 407 0.21 -23.39 -9.47
C CYS A 407 0.80 -24.32 -10.53
N VAL A 408 1.00 -25.59 -10.20
CA VAL A 408 1.46 -26.61 -11.15
C VAL A 408 0.44 -26.80 -12.27
N GLU A 409 -0.84 -26.97 -11.94
CA GLU A 409 -1.92 -27.13 -12.94
C GLU A 409 -1.91 -26.00 -13.97
N VAL A 410 -1.81 -24.75 -13.53
CA VAL A 410 -1.84 -23.58 -14.41
C VAL A 410 -0.54 -23.43 -15.20
N CYS A 411 0.61 -23.64 -14.57
CA CYS A 411 1.90 -23.47 -15.23
C CYS A 411 2.22 -24.59 -16.23
N ARG A 412 1.57 -25.75 -16.10
CA ARG A 412 1.82 -26.93 -16.94
C ARG A 412 1.76 -26.63 -18.43
N GLY A 413 0.87 -25.73 -18.84
CA GLY A 413 0.65 -25.36 -20.24
C GLY A 413 1.72 -24.46 -20.86
N PHE A 414 2.67 -23.92 -20.08
CA PHE A 414 3.68 -22.99 -20.62
C PHE A 414 5.08 -23.13 -20.00
N VAL A 415 5.31 -24.11 -19.13
CA VAL A 415 6.64 -24.54 -18.69
C VAL A 415 7.14 -25.72 -19.53
N ASP A 416 8.46 -25.92 -19.56
CA ASP A 416 9.10 -26.96 -20.36
C ASP A 416 8.76 -28.37 -19.86
N GLY A 417 8.83 -29.36 -20.76
CA GLY A 417 8.48 -30.75 -20.44
C GLY A 417 9.28 -31.35 -19.27
N HIS A 418 10.57 -31.03 -19.18
CA HIS A 418 11.42 -31.44 -18.05
C HIS A 418 10.92 -30.87 -16.73
N VAL A 419 10.61 -29.57 -16.71
CA VAL A 419 10.06 -28.88 -15.52
C VAL A 419 8.74 -29.52 -15.09
N ASN A 420 7.86 -29.86 -16.05
CA ASN A 420 6.61 -30.57 -15.75
C ASN A 420 6.84 -31.91 -15.05
N VAL A 421 7.80 -32.72 -15.53
CA VAL A 421 8.12 -34.01 -14.89
C VAL A 421 8.59 -33.82 -13.44
N LEU A 422 9.46 -32.84 -13.20
CA LEU A 422 9.92 -32.51 -11.85
C LEU A 422 8.78 -32.03 -10.95
N LEU A 423 7.91 -31.15 -11.45
CA LEU A 423 6.74 -30.67 -10.70
C LEU A 423 5.80 -31.81 -10.30
N GLU A 424 5.52 -32.76 -11.19
CA GLU A 424 4.71 -33.94 -10.87
C GLU A 424 5.40 -34.88 -9.86
N ALA A 425 6.73 -34.98 -9.89
CA ALA A 425 7.48 -35.71 -8.88
C ALA A 425 7.37 -35.03 -7.51
N ILE A 426 7.57 -33.70 -7.45
CA ILE A 426 7.42 -32.91 -6.22
C ILE A 426 6.01 -33.06 -5.64
N LEU A 427 4.96 -32.97 -6.46
CA LEU A 427 3.58 -33.14 -5.98
C LEU A 427 3.32 -34.54 -5.40
N ARG A 428 3.88 -35.59 -6.00
CA ARG A 428 3.73 -36.98 -5.50
C ARG A 428 4.52 -37.22 -4.22
N GLU A 429 5.67 -36.57 -4.07
CA GLU A 429 6.63 -36.82 -2.99
C GLU A 429 6.65 -35.74 -1.90
N ARG A 430 5.70 -34.79 -1.94
CA ARG A 430 5.57 -33.69 -0.96
C ARG A 430 5.37 -34.12 0.50
N SER A 431 5.00 -35.38 0.73
CA SER A 431 4.83 -36.00 2.05
C SER A 431 5.82 -37.15 2.27
N ALA A 432 6.94 -37.17 1.54
CA ALA A 432 7.94 -38.22 1.64
C ALA A 432 8.59 -38.28 3.03
N SER A 433 9.01 -39.49 3.43
CA SER A 433 9.78 -39.75 4.64
C SER A 433 11.25 -39.30 4.50
N GLU A 434 11.95 -39.18 5.63
CA GLU A 434 13.33 -38.64 5.76
C GLU A 434 14.28 -39.08 4.63
N GLY A 435 14.27 -40.35 4.23
CA GLY A 435 15.17 -40.89 3.21
C GLY A 435 15.02 -40.31 1.79
N ARG A 436 13.92 -39.61 1.49
CA ARG A 436 13.68 -38.96 0.18
C ARG A 436 13.54 -37.44 0.25
N VAL A 437 13.62 -36.85 1.45
CA VAL A 437 13.43 -35.40 1.62
C VAL A 437 14.45 -34.59 0.81
N LEU A 438 15.73 -34.98 0.85
CA LEU A 438 16.79 -34.29 0.11
C LEU A 438 16.57 -34.31 -1.41
N ALA A 439 16.14 -35.44 -1.97
CA ALA A 439 15.88 -35.55 -3.40
C ALA A 439 14.74 -34.61 -3.87
N VAL A 440 13.71 -34.44 -3.04
CA VAL A 440 12.63 -33.49 -3.34
C VAL A 440 13.10 -32.05 -3.17
N ILE A 441 13.94 -31.74 -2.17
CA ILE A 441 14.55 -30.41 -2.00
C ILE A 441 15.42 -30.05 -3.21
N ASP A 442 16.23 -30.99 -3.70
CA ASP A 442 17.05 -30.81 -4.90
C ASP A 442 16.17 -30.56 -6.14
N SER A 443 15.09 -31.35 -6.30
CA SER A 443 14.12 -31.16 -7.38
C SER A 443 13.45 -29.79 -7.32
N ILE A 444 13.04 -29.34 -6.12
CA ILE A 444 12.47 -28.01 -5.92
C ILE A 444 13.50 -26.94 -6.30
N THR A 445 14.75 -27.07 -5.85
CA THR A 445 15.82 -26.12 -6.12
C THR A 445 16.10 -26.01 -7.62
N GLU A 446 16.18 -27.15 -8.33
CA GLU A 446 16.35 -27.20 -9.78
C GLU A 446 15.18 -26.51 -10.50
N VAL A 447 13.94 -26.85 -10.15
CA VAL A 447 12.76 -26.21 -10.76
C VAL A 447 12.79 -24.69 -10.54
N ARG A 448 13.09 -24.23 -9.31
CA ARG A 448 13.15 -22.80 -8.98
C ARG A 448 14.21 -22.05 -9.81
N GLN A 449 15.37 -22.67 -10.06
CA GLN A 449 16.39 -22.10 -10.93
C GLN A 449 15.90 -21.99 -12.39
N LEU A 450 15.28 -23.05 -12.91
CA LEU A 450 14.77 -23.09 -14.29
C LEU A 450 13.64 -22.05 -14.52
N ILE A 451 12.69 -21.96 -13.60
CA ILE A 451 11.59 -20.98 -13.72
C ILE A 451 12.07 -19.55 -13.54
N SER A 452 13.09 -19.29 -12.71
CA SER A 452 13.66 -17.95 -12.53
C SER A 452 14.20 -17.38 -13.86
N LEU A 453 14.91 -18.20 -14.64
CA LEU A 453 15.37 -17.83 -15.98
C LEU A 453 14.20 -17.54 -16.94
N ARG A 454 13.10 -18.29 -16.81
CA ARG A 454 11.90 -18.09 -17.62
C ARG A 454 11.15 -16.81 -17.24
N MET A 455 10.99 -16.50 -15.96
CA MET A 455 10.31 -15.29 -15.48
C MET A 455 10.95 -14.02 -16.05
N VAL A 456 12.29 -13.97 -16.14
CA VAL A 456 13.02 -12.83 -16.70
C VAL A 456 12.70 -12.64 -18.19
N LYS A 457 12.39 -13.71 -18.93
CA LYS A 457 12.05 -13.65 -20.37
C LYS A 457 10.56 -13.51 -20.65
N GLU A 458 9.70 -13.88 -19.70
CA GLU A 458 8.25 -13.93 -19.91
C GLU A 458 7.65 -12.54 -20.12
N GLY A 459 6.97 -12.35 -21.25
CA GLY A 459 6.37 -11.06 -21.64
C GLY A 459 4.91 -10.93 -21.21
N ASP A 460 4.21 -12.06 -21.02
CA ASP A 460 2.83 -12.08 -20.54
C ASP A 460 2.78 -11.92 -19.02
N VAL A 461 2.21 -10.82 -18.55
CA VAL A 461 2.09 -10.50 -17.11
C VAL A 461 1.30 -11.56 -16.35
N THR A 462 0.31 -12.19 -16.98
CA THR A 462 -0.50 -13.24 -16.35
C THR A 462 0.32 -14.50 -16.14
N LYS A 463 1.07 -14.93 -17.17
CA LYS A 463 1.98 -16.08 -17.04
C LYS A 463 3.11 -15.80 -16.05
N LEU A 464 3.67 -14.58 -16.07
CA LEU A 464 4.67 -14.16 -15.11
C LEU A 464 4.15 -14.22 -13.67
N ARG A 465 2.95 -13.69 -13.42
CA ARG A 465 2.28 -13.79 -12.11
C ARG A 465 2.15 -15.25 -11.67
N ASP A 466 1.73 -16.14 -12.58
CA ASP A 466 1.54 -17.56 -12.27
C ASP A 466 2.87 -18.28 -11.99
N LEU A 467 3.96 -17.93 -12.70
CA LEU A 467 5.30 -18.40 -12.38
C LEU A 467 5.78 -17.91 -11.01
N LEU A 468 5.53 -16.65 -10.66
CA LEU A 468 5.87 -16.09 -9.34
C LEU A 468 5.13 -16.82 -8.23
N TYR A 469 3.83 -17.12 -8.42
CA TYR A 469 3.08 -17.93 -7.47
C TYR A 469 3.62 -19.36 -7.34
N LEU A 470 4.01 -19.98 -8.46
CA LEU A 470 4.65 -21.29 -8.44
C LEU A 470 5.94 -21.26 -7.63
N ASP A 471 6.80 -20.26 -7.81
CA ASP A 471 8.04 -20.12 -7.03
C ASP A 471 7.77 -19.96 -5.53
N ILE A 472 6.76 -19.17 -5.14
CA ILE A 472 6.36 -19.00 -3.74
C ILE A 472 5.83 -20.32 -3.17
N GLY A 473 5.01 -21.06 -3.92
CA GLY A 473 4.47 -22.36 -3.50
C GLY A 473 5.58 -23.42 -3.33
N LEU A 474 6.56 -23.41 -4.23
CA LEU A 474 7.75 -24.26 -4.15
C LEU A 474 8.63 -23.91 -2.94
N GLU A 475 8.84 -22.63 -2.65
CA GLU A 475 9.56 -22.20 -1.45
C GLU A 475 8.85 -22.64 -0.16
N ALA A 476 7.53 -22.47 -0.10
CA ALA A 476 6.75 -22.91 1.06
C ALA A 476 6.88 -24.42 1.27
N GLN A 477 6.81 -25.21 0.19
CA GLN A 477 7.01 -26.66 0.24
C GLN A 477 8.44 -27.02 0.69
N LEU A 478 9.46 -26.34 0.18
CA LEU A 478 10.85 -26.56 0.58
C LEU A 478 11.04 -26.29 2.07
N ARG A 479 10.50 -25.18 2.59
CA ARG A 479 10.55 -24.85 4.02
C ARG A 479 9.87 -25.93 4.86
N LEU A 480 8.66 -26.36 4.48
CA LEU A 480 7.94 -27.42 5.18
C LEU A 480 8.71 -28.74 5.23
N MET A 481 9.45 -29.06 4.18
CA MET A 481 10.26 -30.28 4.13
C MET A 481 11.52 -30.15 5.00
N ALA A 482 12.18 -29.00 4.96
CA ALA A 482 13.36 -28.72 5.78
C ALA A 482 13.05 -28.65 7.28
N GLU A 483 11.86 -28.21 7.66
CA GLU A 483 11.42 -28.17 9.08
C GLU A 483 11.00 -29.56 9.61
N ARG A 484 10.78 -30.54 8.72
CA ARG A 484 10.40 -31.92 9.08
C ARG A 484 11.57 -32.89 9.12
N SER A 485 12.66 -32.59 8.40
CA SER A 485 13.95 -33.30 8.45
C SER A 485 14.78 -32.83 9.63
#